data_AF-A0A943H589-F1
#
_entry.id   AF-A0A943H589-F1
#
_cell.length_a   1.000
_cell.length_b   1.000
_cell.length_c   1.000
_cell.angle_alpha   90.00
_cell.angle_beta   90.00
_cell.angle_gamma   90.00
#
_symmetry.space_group_name_H-M   'P 1'
#
loop_
_entity.id
_entity.type
_entity.pdbx_description
1 polymer ?
#
loop_
_entity_poly.entity_id
_entity_poly.type
_entity_poly.pdbx_seq_one_letter_code
_entity_poly.pdbx_strand_id
1 'polypeptide(L)'
;LIEIKNECYIDFNYDEPLWKLINGEMVSNPINQNHTHKLVFCSELSVPREKVISIEILLENGKIELKKSPFINDYIFDKKEFSQKLMYLFATELDDRLDVEKLYQTFITQVKKHDFTKQDHLGMLKHTEKIETRIKNVIGRVNLRRTDIIRCSSCGVGELIFRDMSYRSTKENKRSSRHYALGCSNYKRQGINCKCGLIYVDANKSRKQYLAIEPIRIEEKNHWGDEKMVKTVLDEINKLSIENAKLKDQLEEVSDTVARALQEKNDVNEKYKDACKKVSDAQNEIKDLKEHIKRYKKVFRSLYIYKDM
;
A
#
# COMPACT_ATOMS: atom_id res chain seq x y z
N LEU A 1 2.29 13.01 -10.10
CA LEU A 1 3.37 13.45 -9.20
C LEU A 1 4.35 12.29 -9.06
N ILE A 2 5.65 12.54 -9.15
CA ILE A 2 6.66 11.49 -9.02
C ILE A 2 7.64 11.92 -7.94
N GLU A 3 7.79 11.08 -6.93
CA GLU A 3 8.78 11.23 -5.86
C GLU A 3 9.76 10.08 -5.89
N ILE A 4 11.02 10.41 -5.60
CA ILE A 4 12.13 9.47 -5.65
C ILE A 4 12.82 9.51 -4.30
N LYS A 5 12.93 8.34 -3.65
CA LYS A 5 13.69 8.15 -2.43
C LYS A 5 14.91 7.29 -2.74
N ASN A 6 16.07 7.84 -2.39
CA ASN A 6 17.36 7.18 -2.49
C ASN A 6 17.81 6.57 -1.16
N GLU A 7 16.88 6.40 -0.22
CA GLU A 7 17.13 5.92 1.12
C GLU A 7 16.96 4.38 1.18
N CYS A 8 17.74 3.72 2.02
CA CYS A 8 17.61 2.28 2.28
C CYS A 8 16.88 2.06 3.61
N TYR A 9 15.77 1.32 3.58
CA TYR A 9 14.96 1.02 4.76
C TYR A 9 15.20 -0.41 5.26
N ILE A 10 15.06 -0.63 6.57
CA ILE A 10 15.22 -1.95 7.20
C ILE A 10 14.00 -2.84 6.93
N ASP A 11 12.81 -2.25 6.98
CA ASP A 11 11.55 -2.96 6.83
C ASP A 11 10.50 -2.06 6.17
N PHE A 12 9.50 -2.69 5.55
CA PHE A 12 8.49 -2.05 4.72
C PHE A 12 7.09 -2.26 5.30
N ASN A 13 6.80 -1.60 6.44
CA ASN A 13 5.44 -1.61 7.00
C ASN A 13 4.64 -0.39 6.52
N TYR A 14 3.75 -0.59 5.57
CA TYR A 14 3.01 0.49 4.90
C TYR A 14 2.04 1.21 5.84
N ASP A 15 1.62 0.54 6.92
CA ASP A 15 0.68 1.09 7.91
C ASP A 15 1.37 1.93 9.00
N GLU A 16 2.70 1.79 9.14
CA GLU A 16 3.46 2.53 10.15
C GLU A 16 3.74 3.97 9.69
N PRO A 17 3.56 4.98 10.55
CA PRO A 17 3.79 6.38 10.20
C PRO A 17 5.28 6.71 10.01
N LEU A 18 6.17 5.94 10.63
CA LEU A 18 7.61 6.15 10.60
C LEU A 18 8.31 4.86 10.18
N TRP A 19 9.29 5.00 9.29
CA TRP A 19 10.15 3.91 8.86
C TRP A 19 11.55 4.08 9.44
N LYS A 20 12.30 2.99 9.48
CA LYS A 20 13.67 2.99 10.00
C LYS A 20 14.65 2.75 8.85
N LEU A 21 15.58 3.68 8.68
CA LEU A 21 16.69 3.55 7.75
C LEU A 21 17.71 2.52 8.23
N ILE A 22 18.52 1.98 7.33
CA ILE A 22 19.61 1.03 7.66
C ILE A 22 20.58 1.61 8.69
N ASN A 23 20.84 2.92 8.66
CA ASN A 23 21.69 3.62 9.64
C ASN A 23 21.04 3.77 11.04
N GLY A 24 19.80 3.30 11.21
CA GLY A 24 19.05 3.35 12.47
C GLY A 24 18.17 4.60 12.66
N GLU A 25 18.24 5.57 11.74
CA GLU A 25 17.45 6.80 11.80
C GLU A 25 15.96 6.53 11.53
N MET A 26 15.08 7.17 12.31
CA MET A 26 13.64 7.12 12.09
C MET A 26 13.23 8.27 11.17
N VAL A 27 12.64 7.93 10.03
CA VAL A 27 12.15 8.89 9.04
C VAL A 27 10.65 8.73 8.82
N SER A 28 10.01 9.74 8.22
CA SER A 28 8.60 9.64 7.84
C SER A 28 8.42 8.54 6.80
N ASN A 29 7.33 7.78 6.89
CA ASN A 29 6.97 6.82 5.86
C ASN A 29 6.82 7.57 4.51
N PRO A 30 7.60 7.21 3.48
CA PRO A 30 7.62 7.92 2.20
C PRO A 30 6.27 7.87 1.47
N ILE A 31 5.50 6.79 1.66
CA ILE A 31 4.17 6.63 1.07
C ILE A 31 3.21 7.68 1.65
N ASN A 32 3.19 7.82 2.98
CA ASN A 32 2.38 8.85 3.66
C ASN A 32 2.82 10.26 3.29
N GLN A 33 4.13 10.45 3.08
CA GLN A 33 4.69 11.74 2.66
C GLN A 33 4.22 12.12 1.25
N ASN A 34 4.38 11.23 0.27
CA ASN A 34 3.95 11.44 -1.11
C ASN A 34 2.44 11.67 -1.18
N HIS A 35 1.64 10.91 -0.43
CA HIS A 35 0.20 11.14 -0.31
C HIS A 35 -0.11 12.55 0.23
N THR A 36 0.59 12.99 1.28
CA THR A 36 0.44 14.35 1.84
C THR A 36 0.77 15.41 0.79
N HIS A 37 1.83 15.22 0.01
CA HIS A 37 2.20 16.13 -1.06
C HIS A 37 1.15 16.17 -2.19
N LYS A 38 0.55 15.03 -2.53
CA LYS A 38 -0.62 14.99 -3.43
C LYS A 38 -1.78 15.81 -2.89
N LEU A 39 -2.13 15.67 -1.60
CA LEU A 39 -3.20 16.46 -0.98
C LEU A 39 -2.90 17.96 -1.04
N VAL A 40 -1.67 18.38 -0.72
CA VAL A 40 -1.26 19.79 -0.81
C VAL A 40 -1.34 20.28 -2.25
N PHE A 41 -0.80 19.54 -3.21
CA PHE A 41 -0.85 19.87 -4.63
C PHE A 41 -2.29 20.07 -5.13
N CYS A 42 -3.19 19.13 -4.79
CA CYS A 42 -4.59 19.19 -5.18
C CYS A 42 -5.32 20.37 -4.53
N SER A 43 -5.03 20.66 -3.26
CA SER A 43 -5.60 21.80 -2.52
C SER A 43 -5.15 23.13 -3.13
N GLU A 44 -3.84 23.31 -3.32
CA GLU A 44 -3.28 24.58 -3.77
C GLU A 44 -3.66 24.87 -5.22
N LEU A 45 -3.64 23.87 -6.11
CA LEU A 45 -3.97 24.06 -7.52
C LEU A 45 -5.45 23.82 -7.85
N SER A 46 -6.28 23.52 -6.84
CA SER A 46 -7.71 23.21 -7.01
C SER A 46 -7.96 22.09 -8.03
N VAL A 47 -7.14 21.04 -7.98
CA VAL A 47 -7.22 19.87 -8.86
C VAL A 47 -7.96 18.75 -8.13
N PRO A 48 -8.95 18.08 -8.75
CA PRO A 48 -9.58 16.91 -8.15
C PRO A 48 -8.55 15.81 -7.89
N ARG A 49 -8.60 15.18 -6.71
CA ARG A 49 -7.58 14.21 -6.27
C ARG A 49 -7.52 12.98 -7.17
N GLU A 50 -8.67 12.55 -7.68
CA GLU A 50 -8.79 11.45 -8.63
C GLU A 50 -8.10 11.73 -9.96
N LYS A 51 -7.90 13.00 -10.35
CA LYS A 51 -7.17 13.36 -11.57
C LYS A 51 -5.65 13.38 -11.37
N VAL A 52 -5.16 13.11 -10.15
CA VAL A 52 -3.74 13.13 -9.81
C VAL A 52 -3.28 11.74 -9.38
N ILE A 53 -2.51 11.10 -10.26
CA ILE A 53 -1.76 9.90 -9.93
C ILE A 53 -0.44 10.30 -9.27
N SER A 54 -0.10 9.68 -8.14
CA SER A 54 1.22 9.82 -7.52
C SER A 54 2.02 8.52 -7.65
N ILE A 55 3.34 8.65 -7.77
CA ILE A 55 4.27 7.53 -7.92
C ILE A 55 5.41 7.77 -6.94
N GLU A 56 5.57 6.86 -5.98
CA GLU A 56 6.70 6.80 -5.06
C GLU A 56 7.72 5.78 -5.57
N ILE A 57 8.98 6.19 -5.74
CA ILE A 57 10.04 5.35 -6.29
C ILE A 57 11.10 5.12 -5.22
N LEU A 58 11.19 3.88 -4.76
CA LEU A 58 12.15 3.46 -3.72
C LEU A 58 13.37 2.80 -4.38
N LEU A 59 14.44 3.56 -4.62
CA LEU A 59 15.55 3.14 -5.50
C LEU A 59 16.44 2.03 -4.92
N GLU A 60 16.79 2.13 -3.64
CA GLU A 60 17.84 1.31 -3.00
C GLU A 60 17.28 0.12 -2.19
N ASN A 61 16.01 -0.22 -2.40
CA ASN A 61 15.25 -1.16 -1.56
C ASN A 61 15.02 -2.52 -2.21
N GLY A 62 15.74 -2.82 -3.29
CA GLY A 62 15.63 -4.11 -3.99
C GLY A 62 14.27 -4.32 -4.64
N LYS A 63 13.80 -5.58 -4.69
CA LYS A 63 12.46 -5.91 -5.17
C LYS A 63 11.49 -5.68 -4.02
N ILE A 64 10.57 -4.74 -4.20
CA ILE A 64 9.51 -4.49 -3.23
C ILE A 64 8.36 -5.42 -3.57
N GLU A 65 7.90 -6.22 -2.61
CA GLU A 65 6.68 -7.01 -2.80
C GLU A 65 5.53 -6.08 -3.18
N LEU A 66 4.82 -6.45 -4.25
CA LEU A 66 3.67 -5.71 -4.80
C LEU A 66 2.56 -5.59 -3.75
N LYS A 67 2.69 -4.62 -2.85
CA LYS A 67 1.59 -4.11 -2.05
C LYS A 67 1.08 -2.87 -2.74
N LYS A 68 -0.23 -2.89 -3.04
CA LYS A 68 -0.96 -1.69 -3.44
C LYS A 68 -0.74 -0.63 -2.35
N SER A 69 -0.50 0.61 -2.74
CA SER A 69 -0.52 1.72 -1.78
C SER A 69 -1.83 1.66 -0.97
N PRO A 70 -1.79 1.97 0.34
CA PRO A 70 -3.02 2.15 1.11
C PRO A 70 -3.87 3.31 0.58
N PHE A 71 -3.28 4.22 -0.19
CA PHE A 71 -3.96 5.34 -0.83
C PHE A 71 -4.28 5.02 -2.29
N ILE A 72 -5.50 5.35 -2.71
CA ILE A 72 -5.92 5.12 -4.09
C ILE A 72 -5.24 6.09 -5.05
N ASN A 73 -5.03 5.64 -6.30
CA ASN A 73 -4.32 6.37 -7.34
C ASN A 73 -2.86 6.72 -6.99
N ASP A 74 -2.32 6.16 -5.91
CA ASP A 74 -0.93 6.29 -5.48
C ASP A 74 -0.24 4.94 -5.73
N TYR A 75 0.89 4.97 -6.43
CA TYR A 75 1.62 3.77 -6.84
C TYR A 75 3.03 3.77 -6.24
N ILE A 76 3.55 2.58 -5.96
CA ILE A 76 4.89 2.39 -5.38
C ILE A 76 5.68 1.52 -6.33
N PHE A 77 6.78 2.05 -6.84
CA PHE A 77 7.65 1.38 -7.81
C PHE A 77 9.03 1.14 -7.22
N ASP A 78 9.63 0.03 -7.64
CA ASP A 78 11.05 -0.20 -7.49
C ASP A 78 11.81 0.23 -8.75
N LYS A 79 13.15 0.23 -8.66
CA LYS A 79 14.03 0.59 -9.77
C LYS A 79 13.90 -0.32 -10.99
N LYS A 80 13.55 -1.60 -10.81
CA LYS A 80 13.55 -2.60 -11.89
C LYS A 80 12.32 -2.46 -12.78
N GLU A 81 11.17 -2.17 -12.18
CA GLU A 81 9.88 -2.16 -12.87
C GLU A 81 9.41 -0.75 -13.25
N PHE A 82 10.15 0.30 -12.85
CA PHE A 82 9.80 1.69 -13.07
C PHE A 82 9.38 2.01 -14.51
N SER A 83 10.25 1.73 -15.49
CA SER A 83 10.01 2.08 -16.90
C SER A 83 8.75 1.40 -17.44
N GLN A 84 8.62 0.10 -17.21
CA GLN A 84 7.50 -0.69 -17.69
C GLN A 84 6.17 -0.24 -17.07
N LYS A 85 6.11 -0.07 -15.75
CA LYS A 85 4.89 0.37 -15.05
C LYS A 85 4.51 1.80 -15.41
N LEU A 86 5.49 2.67 -15.62
CA LEU A 86 5.23 4.03 -16.08
C LEU A 86 4.60 4.04 -17.48
N MET A 87 5.07 3.19 -18.40
CA MET A 87 4.43 3.05 -19.72
C MET A 87 2.98 2.60 -19.60
N TYR A 88 2.66 1.66 -18.70
CA TYR A 88 1.28 1.22 -18.48
C TYR A 88 0.40 2.33 -17.89
N LEU A 89 0.93 3.15 -16.98
CA LEU A 89 0.20 4.32 -16.50
C LEU A 89 -0.07 5.32 -17.63
N PHE A 90 0.91 5.60 -18.49
CA PHE A 90 0.73 6.51 -19.63
C PHE A 90 -0.17 5.96 -20.74
N ALA A 91 -0.33 4.65 -20.84
CA ALA A 91 -1.30 4.02 -21.74
C ALA A 91 -2.76 4.17 -21.27
N THR A 92 -2.98 4.70 -20.05
CA THR A 92 -4.34 4.92 -19.53
C THR A 92 -4.96 6.14 -20.20
N GLU A 93 -6.05 5.91 -20.94
CA GLU A 93 -6.87 6.99 -21.48
C GLU A 93 -7.80 7.55 -20.39
N LEU A 94 -7.86 8.87 -20.26
CA LEU A 94 -8.78 9.57 -19.37
C LEU A 94 -9.75 10.39 -20.22
N ASP A 95 -11.04 10.20 -19.98
CA ASP A 95 -12.12 10.88 -20.73
C ASP A 95 -12.10 12.40 -20.56
N ASP A 96 -11.68 12.90 -19.39
CA ASP A 96 -11.56 14.33 -19.13
C ASP A 96 -10.09 14.76 -19.09
N ARG A 97 -9.76 15.77 -19.88
CA ARG A 97 -8.45 16.42 -19.86
C ARG A 97 -8.45 17.60 -18.90
N LEU A 98 -7.47 17.64 -18.02
CA LEU A 98 -7.17 18.86 -17.25
C LEU A 98 -6.70 19.96 -18.22
N ASP A 99 -7.13 21.19 -17.97
CA ASP A 99 -6.58 22.37 -18.64
C ASP A 99 -5.18 22.64 -18.09
N VAL A 100 -4.18 22.03 -18.72
CA VAL A 100 -2.78 22.09 -18.33
C VAL A 100 -2.26 23.53 -18.35
N GLU A 101 -2.70 24.34 -19.31
CA GLU A 101 -2.27 25.74 -19.43
C GLU A 101 -2.79 26.54 -18.23
N LYS A 102 -4.08 26.44 -17.91
CA LYS A 102 -4.65 27.09 -16.73
C LYS A 102 -3.98 26.64 -15.43
N LEU A 103 -3.68 25.35 -15.30
CA LEU A 103 -3.01 24.78 -14.14
C LEU A 103 -1.58 25.33 -14.00
N TYR A 104 -0.83 25.40 -15.10
CA TYR A 104 0.50 26.00 -15.13
C TYR A 104 0.46 27.50 -14.78
N GLN A 105 -0.49 28.27 -15.32
CA GLN A 105 -0.66 29.68 -14.98
C GLN A 105 -0.99 29.88 -13.49
N THR A 106 -1.81 29.00 -12.91
CA THR A 106 -2.13 29.02 -11.48
C THR A 106 -0.87 28.76 -10.65
N PHE A 107 -0.08 27.74 -11.01
CA PHE A 107 1.19 27.42 -10.37
C PHE A 107 2.18 28.59 -10.43
N ILE A 108 2.41 29.17 -11.62
CA ILE A 108 3.31 30.32 -11.80
C ILE A 108 2.85 31.52 -10.98
N THR A 109 1.54 31.77 -10.92
CA THR A 109 0.97 32.85 -10.09
C THR A 109 1.27 32.64 -8.61
N GLN A 110 1.16 31.40 -8.12
CA GLN A 110 1.49 31.07 -6.73
C GLN A 110 2.99 31.21 -6.44
N VAL A 111 3.84 30.70 -7.33
CA VAL A 111 5.30 30.84 -7.21
C VAL A 111 5.70 32.32 -7.23
N LYS A 112 5.14 33.14 -8.12
CA LYS A 112 5.45 34.60 -8.18
C LYS A 112 4.97 35.38 -6.96
N LYS A 113 3.90 34.96 -6.29
CA LYS A 113 3.45 35.57 -5.02
C LYS A 113 4.43 35.34 -3.88
N HIS A 114 5.30 34.34 -4.04
CA HIS A 114 6.11 33.77 -3.01
C HIS A 114 7.55 33.68 -3.54
N ASP A 115 8.27 34.80 -3.49
CA ASP A 115 9.67 34.92 -3.94
C ASP A 115 10.61 34.12 -3.02
N PHE A 116 10.49 32.79 -3.05
CA PHE A 116 11.21 31.88 -2.17
C PHE A 116 12.43 31.32 -2.89
N THR A 117 13.59 31.55 -2.31
CA THR A 117 14.80 30.85 -2.71
C THR A 117 14.81 29.43 -2.13
N LYS A 118 15.67 28.56 -2.68
CA LYS A 118 15.96 27.25 -2.08
C LYS A 118 16.43 27.37 -0.62
N GLN A 119 17.17 28.43 -0.29
CA GLN A 119 17.64 28.67 1.08
C GLN A 119 16.48 29.02 2.02
N ASP A 120 15.51 29.82 1.55
CA ASP A 120 14.30 30.14 2.33
C ASP A 120 13.49 28.88 2.62
N HIS A 121 13.29 28.04 1.60
CA HIS A 121 12.59 26.77 1.76
C HIS A 121 13.28 25.86 2.81
N LEU A 122 14.60 25.68 2.71
CA LEU A 122 15.37 24.91 3.70
C LEU A 122 15.31 25.53 5.09
N GLY A 123 15.30 26.86 5.19
CA GLY A 123 15.11 27.61 6.42
C GLY A 123 13.74 27.34 7.06
N MET A 124 12.67 27.37 6.27
CA MET A 124 11.30 27.09 6.70
C MET A 124 11.14 25.64 7.18
N LEU A 125 11.74 24.66 6.48
CA LEU A 125 11.74 23.26 6.91
C LEU A 125 12.40 23.10 8.27
N LYS A 126 13.62 23.64 8.44
CA LYS A 126 14.35 23.60 9.72
C LYS A 126 13.62 24.33 10.85
N HIS A 127 12.93 25.42 10.52
CA HIS A 127 12.13 26.17 11.50
C HIS A 127 10.90 25.35 11.94
N THR A 128 10.20 24.74 11.00
CA THR A 128 9.03 23.88 11.25
C THR A 128 9.41 22.67 12.11
N GLU A 129 10.51 21.99 11.78
CA GLU A 129 11.01 20.84 12.55
C GLU A 129 11.33 21.22 14.02
N LYS A 130 11.90 22.41 14.25
CA LYS A 130 12.15 22.91 15.61
C LYS A 130 10.87 23.19 16.38
N ILE A 131 9.83 23.69 15.72
CA ILE A 131 8.51 23.91 16.33
C ILE A 131 7.89 22.56 16.70
N GLU A 132 7.86 21.60 15.77
CA GLU A 132 7.29 20.26 15.97
C GLU A 132 7.98 19.54 17.15
N THR A 133 9.31 19.55 17.15
CA THR A 133 10.12 18.99 18.24
C THR A 133 9.79 19.65 19.58
N ARG A 134 9.67 20.98 19.61
CA ARG A 134 9.35 21.72 20.84
C ARG A 134 7.96 21.38 21.35
N ILE A 135 6.94 21.35 20.48
CA ILE A 135 5.57 21.00 20.84
C ILE A 135 5.53 19.58 21.42
N LYS A 136 6.14 18.62 20.73
CA LYS A 136 6.21 17.22 21.18
C LYS A 136 6.83 17.08 22.57
N ASN A 137 7.93 17.80 22.82
CA ASN A 137 8.64 17.73 24.09
C ASN A 137 7.90 18.46 25.23
N VAL A 138 7.23 19.57 24.93
CA VAL A 138 6.70 20.49 25.95
C VAL A 138 5.21 20.30 26.23
N ILE A 139 4.41 20.15 25.17
CA ILE A 139 2.96 19.99 25.25
C ILE A 139 2.61 18.50 25.28
N GLY A 140 3.40 17.65 24.64
CA GLY A 140 3.18 16.21 24.50
C GLY A 140 2.65 15.85 23.12
N ARG A 141 1.92 14.74 23.00
CA ARG A 141 1.30 14.32 21.73
C ARG A 141 0.09 15.22 21.44
N VAL A 142 0.29 16.25 20.62
CA VAL A 142 -0.78 17.04 20.02
C VAL A 142 -0.94 16.61 18.57
N ASN A 143 -2.19 16.38 18.13
CA ASN A 143 -2.49 15.87 16.79
C ASN A 143 -2.64 17.01 15.76
N LEU A 144 -1.60 17.85 15.62
CA LEU A 144 -1.52 18.87 14.57
C LEU A 144 -0.72 18.34 13.39
N ARG A 145 -1.30 18.40 12.19
CA ARG A 145 -0.65 18.13 10.91
C ARG A 145 -0.11 19.43 10.32
N ARG A 146 0.91 19.33 9.47
CA ARG A 146 1.48 20.49 8.75
C ARG A 146 0.48 21.22 7.85
N THR A 147 -0.60 20.54 7.45
CA THR A 147 -1.64 21.05 6.56
C THR A 147 -2.86 21.59 7.31
N ASP A 148 -2.91 21.48 8.63
CA ASP A 148 -4.03 21.95 9.44
C ASP A 148 -4.10 23.48 9.45
N ILE A 149 -5.32 24.01 9.46
CA ILE A 149 -5.59 25.42 9.70
C ILE A 149 -6.37 25.55 10.99
N ILE A 150 -5.99 26.51 11.83
CA ILE A 150 -6.72 26.79 13.07
C ILE A 150 -7.31 28.19 12.97
N ARG A 151 -8.64 28.29 12.97
CA ARG A 151 -9.32 29.60 13.00
C ARG A 151 -9.16 30.24 14.37
N CYS A 152 -8.93 31.54 14.37
CA CYS A 152 -8.84 32.31 15.60
C CYS A 152 -10.22 32.45 16.24
N SER A 153 -10.41 31.80 17.39
CA SER A 153 -11.65 31.87 18.17
C SER A 153 -12.04 33.29 18.63
N SER A 154 -11.06 34.21 18.74
CA SER A 154 -11.33 35.57 19.21
C SER A 154 -11.88 36.50 18.12
N CYS A 155 -11.48 36.35 16.86
CA CYS A 155 -11.90 37.26 15.79
C CYS A 155 -12.67 36.57 14.66
N GLY A 156 -12.71 35.24 14.62
CA GLY A 156 -13.40 34.45 13.60
C GLY A 156 -12.80 34.51 12.18
N VAL A 157 -11.97 35.52 11.90
CA VAL A 157 -11.44 35.80 10.56
C VAL A 157 -9.98 35.36 10.39
N GLY A 158 -9.13 35.60 11.40
CA GLY A 158 -7.71 35.26 11.30
C GLY A 158 -7.42 33.78 11.58
N GLU A 159 -6.23 33.34 11.21
CA GLU A 159 -5.73 31.99 11.47
C GLU A 159 -4.68 32.04 12.59
N LEU A 160 -4.52 30.99 13.38
CA LEU A 160 -3.43 30.91 14.36
C LEU A 160 -2.15 30.48 13.65
N ILE A 161 -1.10 31.28 13.79
CA ILE A 161 0.23 31.02 13.23
C ILE A 161 1.27 30.95 14.34
N PHE A 162 2.31 30.13 14.13
CA PHE A 162 3.45 30.10 15.03
C PHE A 162 4.25 31.40 14.93
N ARG A 163 4.61 31.92 16.10
CA ARG A 163 5.40 33.15 16.24
C ARG A 163 6.61 32.83 17.11
N ASP A 164 7.76 33.30 16.64
CA ASP A 164 8.99 33.32 17.45
C ASP A 164 8.83 34.27 18.62
N MET A 165 9.12 33.76 19.80
CA MET A 165 9.05 34.48 21.06
C MET A 165 10.42 34.47 21.73
N SER A 166 10.81 35.63 22.24
CA SER A 166 12.02 35.82 23.03
C SER A 166 11.64 36.16 24.46
N TYR A 167 11.65 35.17 25.33
CA TYR A 167 11.50 35.36 26.77
C TYR A 167 12.38 34.38 27.54
N ARG A 168 12.58 34.63 28.84
CA ARG A 168 13.43 33.79 29.70
C ARG A 168 12.67 32.52 30.07
N SER A 169 13.24 31.35 29.77
CA SER A 169 12.58 30.05 29.98
C SER A 169 12.39 29.70 31.46
N THR A 170 13.25 30.21 32.33
CA THR A 170 13.19 30.11 33.80
C THR A 170 13.86 31.33 34.43
N LYS A 171 13.64 31.57 35.74
CA LYS A 171 14.33 32.65 36.48
C LYS A 171 15.85 32.42 36.59
N GLU A 172 16.31 31.17 36.52
CA GLU A 172 17.70 30.80 36.82
C GLU A 172 18.61 30.70 35.58
N ASN A 173 18.09 30.35 34.41
CA ASN A 173 18.91 30.19 33.20
C ASN A 173 18.95 31.50 32.37
N LYS A 174 20.12 32.14 32.32
CA LYS A 174 20.33 33.48 31.70
C LYS A 174 20.28 33.52 30.16
N ARG A 175 20.23 32.39 29.46
CA ARG A 175 20.16 32.36 27.99
C ARG A 175 18.72 32.48 27.50
N SER A 176 18.48 33.41 26.56
CA SER A 176 17.23 33.47 25.79
C SER A 176 17.07 32.17 25.02
N SER A 177 16.16 31.31 25.48
CA SER A 177 15.76 30.13 24.71
C SER A 177 14.84 30.61 23.59
N ARG A 178 14.90 30.03 22.39
CA ARG A 178 13.88 30.29 21.37
C ARG A 178 12.58 29.65 21.84
N HIS A 179 11.55 30.46 22.00
CA HIS A 179 10.21 30.01 22.38
C HIS A 179 9.24 30.22 21.23
N TYR A 180 8.14 29.47 21.23
CA TYR A 180 7.11 29.61 20.22
C TYR A 180 5.77 29.89 20.90
N ALA A 181 4.92 30.63 20.22
CA ALA A 181 3.52 30.76 20.60
C ALA A 181 2.63 30.76 19.35
N LEU A 182 1.42 30.23 19.47
CA LEU A 182 0.37 30.44 18.48
C LEU A 182 -0.29 31.79 18.75
N GLY A 183 -0.39 32.62 17.72
CA GLY A 183 -1.10 33.89 17.77
C GLY A 183 -1.86 34.12 16.48
N CYS A 184 -2.95 34.87 16.55
CA CYS A 184 -3.75 35.21 15.37
C CYS A 184 -2.89 35.91 14.31
N SER A 185 -3.08 35.61 13.03
CA SER A 185 -2.43 36.26 11.90
C SER A 185 -2.76 37.75 11.84
N ASN A 186 -3.96 38.14 12.29
CA ASN A 186 -4.41 39.53 12.44
C ASN A 186 -4.01 40.18 13.78
N TYR A 187 -3.25 39.50 14.63
CA TYR A 187 -2.75 40.07 15.87
C TYR A 187 -1.96 41.36 15.59
N LYS A 188 -2.34 42.47 16.25
CA LYS A 188 -1.79 43.83 16.09
C LYS A 188 -2.04 44.52 14.74
N ARG A 189 -2.90 43.98 13.85
CA ARG A 189 -3.35 44.74 12.66
C ARG A 189 -4.28 45.88 13.08
N GLN A 190 -4.03 47.08 12.58
CA GLN A 190 -4.96 48.20 12.72
C GLN A 190 -6.27 47.85 11.99
N GLY A 191 -7.42 48.08 12.64
CA GLY A 191 -8.76 47.81 12.09
C GLY A 191 -9.40 46.47 12.50
N ILE A 192 -8.61 45.47 12.90
CA ILE A 192 -9.11 44.20 13.47
C ILE A 192 -8.49 44.07 14.86
N ASN A 193 -9.16 44.62 15.88
CA ASN A 193 -8.68 44.60 17.28
C ASN A 193 -8.78 43.19 17.90
N CYS A 194 -8.09 42.22 17.31
CA CYS A 194 -8.07 40.84 17.74
C CYS A 194 -7.22 40.70 19.00
N LYS A 195 -7.87 40.39 20.13
CA LYS A 195 -7.25 40.15 21.44
C LYS A 195 -6.92 38.69 21.69
N CYS A 196 -6.84 37.85 20.64
CA CYS A 196 -6.46 36.45 20.81
C CYS A 196 -5.09 36.37 21.48
N GLY A 197 -5.09 36.01 22.76
CA GLY A 197 -3.89 35.87 23.56
C GLY A 197 -2.93 34.87 22.91
N LEU A 198 -1.64 35.04 23.16
CA LEU A 198 -0.61 34.12 22.69
C LEU A 198 -0.76 32.79 23.44
N ILE A 199 -0.95 31.70 22.70
CA ILE A 199 -0.95 30.33 23.24
C ILE A 199 0.48 29.81 23.21
N TYR A 200 1.15 29.82 24.35
CA TYR A 200 2.60 29.58 24.43
C TYR A 200 2.97 28.09 24.45
N VAL A 201 3.97 27.70 23.64
CA VAL A 201 4.61 26.38 23.70
C VAL A 201 5.62 26.37 24.85
N ASP A 202 5.13 26.29 26.09
CA ASP A 202 5.95 26.37 27.31
C ASP A 202 5.57 25.31 28.35
N ALA A 203 6.58 24.71 28.99
CA ALA A 203 6.39 23.64 29.97
C ALA A 203 5.81 24.18 31.27
N ASN A 204 6.05 25.46 31.56
CA ASN A 204 5.58 26.16 32.75
C ASN A 204 4.22 26.83 32.55
N LYS A 205 3.58 26.66 31.38
CA LYS A 205 2.26 27.22 31.07
C LYS A 205 1.22 26.12 30.89
N SER A 206 -0.03 26.47 31.13
CA SER A 206 -1.13 25.51 31.03
C SER A 206 -1.27 24.99 29.60
N ARG A 207 -1.34 23.66 29.45
CA ARG A 207 -1.57 22.99 28.16
C ARG A 207 -3.03 23.04 27.71
N LYS A 208 -3.97 23.44 28.57
CA LYS A 208 -5.42 23.42 28.30
C LYS A 208 -5.79 24.13 26.99
N GLN A 209 -5.18 25.29 26.74
CA GLN A 209 -5.47 26.07 25.53
C GLN A 209 -4.95 25.40 24.25
N TYR A 210 -3.88 24.61 24.31
CA TYR A 210 -3.42 23.79 23.17
C TYR A 210 -4.32 22.58 22.94
N LEU A 211 -4.76 21.92 24.01
CA LEU A 211 -5.64 20.75 23.93
C LEU A 211 -7.06 21.11 23.46
N ALA A 212 -7.48 22.35 23.65
CA ALA A 212 -8.76 22.87 23.17
C ALA A 212 -8.73 23.37 21.72
N ILE A 213 -7.60 23.24 21.01
CA ILE A 213 -7.51 23.64 19.61
C ILE A 213 -8.21 22.59 18.75
N GLU A 214 -9.16 23.06 17.96
CA GLU A 214 -9.82 22.27 16.92
C GLU A 214 -9.25 22.66 15.55
N PRO A 215 -8.34 21.86 14.97
CA PRO A 215 -7.79 22.12 13.65
C PRO A 215 -8.79 21.75 12.57
N ILE A 216 -8.98 22.64 11.60
CA ILE A 216 -9.64 22.36 10.33
C ILE A 216 -8.66 21.58 9.47
N ARG A 217 -9.02 20.34 9.14
CA ARG A 217 -8.19 19.45 8.33
C ARG A 217 -8.22 19.87 6.86
N ILE A 218 -7.19 19.49 6.09
CA ILE A 218 -7.12 19.83 4.65
C ILE A 218 -8.31 19.27 3.87
N GLU A 219 -8.80 18.10 4.28
CA GLU A 219 -9.97 17.44 3.72
C GLU A 219 -11.24 18.28 3.94
N GLU A 220 -11.45 18.75 5.18
CA GLU A 220 -12.58 19.60 5.54
C GLU A 220 -12.50 20.98 4.85
N LYS A 221 -11.31 21.59 4.85
CA LYS A 221 -11.03 22.88 4.20
C LYS A 221 -11.42 22.88 2.73
N ASN A 222 -11.14 21.78 2.02
CA ASN A 222 -11.41 21.63 0.59
C ASN A 222 -12.77 20.96 0.30
N HIS A 223 -13.55 20.64 1.33
CA HIS A 223 -14.84 19.95 1.21
C HIS A 223 -14.74 18.63 0.42
N TRP A 224 -13.66 17.90 0.64
CA TRP A 224 -13.42 16.63 -0.01
C TRP A 224 -14.19 15.50 0.69
N GLY A 225 -14.95 14.74 -0.10
CA GLY A 225 -15.45 13.42 0.28
C GLY A 225 -14.42 12.34 0.02
N ASP A 226 -14.86 11.08 -0.07
CA ASP A 226 -13.96 9.97 -0.42
C ASP A 226 -13.37 10.14 -1.82
N GLU A 227 -12.10 9.80 -1.97
CA GLU A 227 -11.43 9.84 -3.26
C GLU A 227 -11.99 8.73 -4.17
N LYS A 228 -12.11 9.00 -5.46
CA LYS A 228 -12.54 8.00 -6.45
C LYS A 228 -11.33 7.33 -7.08
N MET A 229 -11.38 6.01 -7.22
CA MET A 229 -10.35 5.26 -7.92
C MET A 229 -10.48 5.47 -9.43
N VAL A 230 -9.37 5.81 -10.08
CA VAL A 230 -9.21 5.80 -11.52
C VAL A 230 -8.68 4.43 -11.92
N LYS A 231 -9.40 3.75 -12.82
CA LYS A 231 -8.93 2.47 -13.35
C LYS A 231 -7.85 2.74 -14.38
N THR A 232 -6.65 2.23 -14.12
CA THR A 232 -5.53 2.32 -15.05
C THR A 232 -5.27 0.99 -15.74
N VAL A 233 -4.57 1.02 -16.89
CA VAL A 233 -4.09 -0.19 -17.55
C VAL A 233 -3.18 -1.01 -16.62
N LEU A 234 -2.42 -0.34 -15.75
CA LEU A 234 -1.60 -1.00 -14.74
C LEU A 234 -2.45 -1.78 -13.72
N ASP A 235 -3.59 -1.24 -13.30
CA ASP A 235 -4.51 -1.95 -12.40
C ASP A 235 -5.09 -3.21 -13.05
N GLU A 236 -5.40 -3.14 -14.34
CA GLU A 236 -5.88 -4.29 -15.11
C GLU A 236 -4.79 -5.37 -15.24
N ILE A 237 -3.56 -4.99 -15.56
CA ILE A 237 -2.42 -5.90 -15.65
C ILE A 237 -2.15 -6.58 -14.29
N ASN A 238 -2.21 -5.81 -13.20
CA ASN A 238 -2.02 -6.35 -11.85
C ASN A 238 -3.13 -7.35 -11.50
N LYS A 239 -4.39 -7.02 -11.83
CA LYS A 239 -5.52 -7.93 -11.64
C LYS A 239 -5.35 -9.23 -12.43
N LEU A 240 -5.02 -9.12 -13.72
CA LEU A 240 -4.79 -10.28 -14.59
C LEU A 240 -3.59 -11.12 -14.13
N SER A 241 -2.54 -10.49 -13.59
CA SER A 241 -1.38 -11.21 -13.05
C SER A 241 -1.74 -12.05 -11.82
N ILE A 242 -2.57 -11.51 -10.92
CA ILE A 242 -3.08 -12.25 -9.76
C ILE A 242 -3.99 -13.40 -10.20
N GLU A 243 -4.88 -13.16 -11.16
CA GLU A 243 -5.76 -14.20 -11.72
C GLU A 243 -4.95 -15.30 -12.41
N ASN A 244 -3.94 -14.95 -13.21
CA ASN A 244 -3.05 -15.90 -13.87
C ASN A 244 -2.23 -16.74 -12.88
N ALA A 245 -1.77 -16.15 -11.76
CA ALA A 245 -1.09 -16.91 -10.72
C ALA A 245 -2.01 -17.98 -10.12
N LYS A 246 -3.25 -17.60 -9.77
CA LYS A 246 -4.25 -18.56 -9.25
C LYS A 246 -4.57 -19.67 -10.26
N LEU A 247 -4.70 -19.32 -11.54
CA LEU A 247 -4.96 -20.32 -12.59
C LEU A 247 -3.78 -21.29 -12.77
N LYS A 248 -2.53 -20.82 -12.59
CA LYS A 248 -1.36 -21.70 -12.61
C LYS A 248 -1.37 -22.69 -11.44
N ASP A 249 -1.65 -22.20 -10.23
CA ASP A 249 -1.73 -23.06 -9.04
C ASP A 249 -2.83 -24.14 -9.21
N GLN A 250 -3.99 -23.75 -9.74
CA GLN A 250 -5.08 -24.69 -10.05
C GLN A 250 -4.71 -25.71 -11.13
N LEU A 251 -3.97 -25.28 -12.17
CA LEU A 251 -3.54 -26.16 -13.24
C LEU A 251 -2.54 -27.22 -12.73
N GLU A 252 -1.64 -26.83 -11.82
CA GLU A 252 -0.70 -27.74 -11.17
C GLU A 252 -1.44 -28.80 -10.34
N GLU A 253 -2.42 -28.40 -9.54
CA GLU A 253 -3.25 -29.32 -8.75
C GLU A 253 -4.03 -30.33 -9.61
N VAL A 254 -4.59 -29.86 -10.74
CA VAL A 254 -5.30 -30.72 -11.69
C VAL A 254 -4.33 -31.67 -12.39
N SER A 255 -3.15 -31.19 -12.79
CA SER A 255 -2.11 -32.01 -13.41
C SER A 255 -1.68 -33.17 -12.51
N ASP A 256 -1.45 -32.89 -11.22
CA ASP A 256 -1.10 -33.92 -10.22
C ASP A 256 -2.23 -34.91 -10.02
N THR A 257 -3.48 -34.44 -10.04
CA THR A 257 -4.66 -35.31 -9.92
C THR A 257 -4.82 -36.23 -11.12
N VAL A 258 -4.60 -35.71 -12.34
CA VAL A 258 -4.62 -36.51 -13.57
C VAL A 258 -3.48 -37.54 -13.58
N ALA A 259 -2.27 -37.16 -13.15
CA ALA A 259 -1.14 -38.07 -13.03
C ALA A 259 -1.44 -39.23 -12.08
N ARG A 260 -2.04 -38.96 -10.92
CA ARG A 260 -2.48 -40.01 -9.97
C ARG A 260 -3.55 -40.92 -10.58
N ALA A 261 -4.57 -40.36 -11.22
CA ALA A 261 -5.63 -41.14 -11.86
C ALA A 261 -5.10 -42.02 -13.01
N LEU A 262 -4.12 -41.54 -13.77
CA LEU A 262 -3.43 -42.32 -14.80
C LEU A 262 -2.65 -43.50 -14.20
N GLN A 263 -1.96 -43.28 -13.08
CA GLN A 263 -1.25 -44.34 -12.38
C GLN A 263 -2.22 -45.41 -11.87
N GLU A 264 -3.32 -45.01 -11.21
CA GLU A 264 -4.36 -45.93 -10.74
C GLU A 264 -4.97 -46.74 -11.89
N LYS A 265 -5.25 -46.09 -13.03
CA LYS A 265 -5.75 -46.77 -14.23
C LYS A 265 -4.76 -47.83 -14.73
N ASN A 266 -3.47 -47.53 -14.74
CA ASN A 266 -2.44 -48.47 -15.17
C ASN A 266 -2.38 -49.67 -14.22
N ASP A 267 -2.38 -49.44 -12.90
CA ASP A 267 -2.38 -50.49 -11.89
C ASP A 267 -3.61 -51.41 -12.01
N VAL A 268 -4.79 -50.84 -12.25
CA VAL A 268 -6.03 -51.60 -12.50
C VAL A 268 -5.93 -52.42 -13.79
N ASN A 269 -5.35 -51.84 -14.85
CA ASN A 269 -5.19 -52.53 -16.12
C ASN A 269 -4.21 -53.70 -16.03
N GLU A 270 -3.14 -53.58 -15.24
CA GLU A 270 -2.24 -54.71 -14.95
C GLU A 270 -2.94 -55.83 -14.18
N LYS A 271 -3.69 -55.48 -13.13
CA LYS A 271 -4.52 -56.45 -12.38
C LYS A 271 -5.53 -57.16 -13.29
N TYR A 272 -6.15 -56.42 -14.21
CA TYR A 272 -7.08 -56.99 -15.19
C TYR A 272 -6.41 -57.98 -16.14
N LYS A 273 -5.19 -57.66 -16.63
CA LYS A 273 -4.41 -58.58 -17.47
C LYS A 273 -4.03 -59.86 -16.73
N ASP A 274 -3.60 -59.75 -15.47
CA ASP A 274 -3.26 -60.91 -14.63
C ASP A 274 -4.51 -61.79 -14.38
N ALA A 275 -5.65 -61.17 -14.08
CA ALA A 275 -6.91 -61.89 -13.93
C ALA A 275 -7.33 -62.61 -15.22
N CYS A 276 -7.22 -61.95 -16.39
CA CYS A 276 -7.48 -62.57 -17.69
C CYS A 276 -6.60 -63.81 -17.92
N LYS A 277 -5.30 -63.71 -17.57
CA LYS A 277 -4.37 -64.83 -17.71
C LYS A 277 -4.77 -66.01 -16.82
N LYS A 278 -5.06 -65.76 -15.54
CA LYS A 278 -5.56 -66.79 -14.60
C LYS A 278 -6.84 -67.47 -15.08
N VAL A 279 -7.77 -66.71 -15.65
CA VAL A 279 -9.00 -67.26 -16.24
C VAL A 279 -8.67 -68.15 -17.44
N SER A 280 -7.77 -67.72 -18.32
CA SER A 280 -7.33 -68.53 -19.46
C SER A 280 -6.68 -69.84 -19.02
N ASP A 281 -5.81 -69.79 -18.00
CA ASP A 281 -5.14 -70.98 -17.45
C ASP A 281 -6.17 -71.96 -16.86
N ALA A 282 -7.12 -71.46 -16.06
CA ALA A 282 -8.20 -72.28 -15.52
C ALA A 282 -9.10 -72.89 -16.60
N GLN A 283 -9.38 -72.14 -17.69
CA GLN A 283 -10.15 -72.67 -18.83
C GLN A 283 -9.42 -73.82 -19.54
N ASN A 284 -8.10 -73.70 -19.71
CA ASN A 284 -7.27 -74.77 -20.28
C ASN A 284 -7.26 -76.00 -19.38
N GLU A 285 -7.11 -75.81 -18.06
CA GLU A 285 -7.13 -76.90 -17.08
C GLU A 285 -8.48 -77.62 -17.05
N ILE A 286 -9.60 -76.88 -17.11
CA ILE A 286 -10.95 -77.46 -17.25
C ILE A 286 -11.06 -78.29 -18.53
N LYS A 287 -10.48 -77.82 -19.64
CA LYS A 287 -10.51 -78.53 -20.92
C LYS A 287 -9.75 -79.85 -20.85
N ASP A 288 -8.55 -79.84 -20.27
CA ASP A 288 -7.75 -81.04 -20.03
C ASP A 288 -8.49 -82.01 -19.12
N LEU A 289 -9.01 -81.55 -17.98
CA LEU A 289 -9.80 -82.38 -17.07
C LEU A 289 -11.01 -83.02 -17.74
N LYS A 290 -11.73 -82.27 -18.61
CA LYS A 290 -12.83 -82.82 -19.42
C LYS A 290 -12.36 -83.92 -20.36
N GLU A 291 -11.19 -83.77 -20.97
CA GLU A 291 -10.61 -84.79 -21.84
C GLU A 291 -10.19 -86.03 -21.06
N HIS A 292 -9.56 -85.86 -19.90
CA HIS A 292 -9.23 -86.94 -18.97
C HIS A 292 -10.49 -87.70 -18.52
N ILE A 293 -11.56 -87.01 -18.12
CA ILE A 293 -12.85 -87.65 -17.77
C ILE A 293 -13.39 -88.45 -18.95
N LYS A 294 -13.31 -87.93 -20.18
CA LYS A 294 -13.75 -88.64 -21.39
C LYS A 294 -12.95 -89.93 -21.61
N ARG A 295 -11.63 -89.89 -21.39
CA ARG A 295 -10.74 -91.07 -21.44
C ARG A 295 -11.11 -92.08 -20.35
N TYR A 296 -11.28 -91.65 -19.10
CA TYR A 296 -11.69 -92.53 -18.00
C TYR A 296 -13.06 -93.17 -18.25
N LYS A 297 -14.06 -92.40 -18.73
CA LYS A 297 -15.37 -92.96 -19.13
C LYS A 297 -15.24 -94.07 -20.16
N LYS A 298 -14.32 -93.93 -21.14
CA LYS A 298 -14.05 -94.98 -22.14
C LYS A 298 -13.47 -96.25 -21.50
N VAL A 299 -12.52 -96.10 -20.57
CA VAL A 299 -11.90 -97.21 -19.83
C VAL A 299 -12.91 -97.93 -18.93
N PHE A 300 -13.72 -97.20 -18.15
CA PHE A 300 -14.77 -97.80 -17.32
C PHE A 300 -15.81 -98.53 -18.17
N ARG A 301 -16.17 -98.00 -19.35
CA ARG A 301 -17.07 -98.68 -20.28
C ARG A 301 -16.50 -100.02 -20.77
N SER A 302 -15.20 -100.08 -21.06
CA SER A 302 -14.54 -101.36 -21.42
C SER A 302 -14.46 -102.36 -20.25
N LEU A 303 -14.32 -101.89 -19.01
CA LEU A 303 -14.31 -102.76 -17.83
C LEU A 303 -15.71 -103.34 -17.52
N TYR A 304 -16.78 -102.56 -17.72
CA TYR A 304 -18.15 -103.04 -17.54
C TYR A 304 -18.57 -104.07 -18.60
N ILE A 305 -18.07 -103.95 -19.85
CA ILE A 305 -18.32 -104.94 -20.91
C ILE A 305 -17.69 -106.31 -20.58
N TYR A 306 -16.62 -106.34 -19.77
CA TYR A 306 -15.98 -107.58 -19.33
C TYR A 306 -16.65 -108.25 -18.12
N LYS A 307 -17.68 -107.63 -17.52
CA LYS A 307 -18.38 -108.19 -16.35
C LYS A 307 -19.65 -108.98 -16.73
N ASP A 308 -20.09 -108.87 -17.98
CA ASP A 308 -21.26 -109.58 -18.55
C ASP A 308 -20.85 -110.68 -19.56
N MET A 309 -19.60 -111.16 -19.50
CA MET A 309 -19.12 -112.41 -20.12
C MET A 309 -18.64 -113.37 -19.04
#